data_AF-A0A4R2QXU2-F1
#
_entry.id   AF-A0A4R2QXU2-F1
#
_cell.length_a   1.000
_cell.length_b   1.000
_cell.length_c   1.000
_cell.angle_alpha   90.00
_cell.angle_beta   90.00
_cell.angle_gamma   90.00
#
_symmetry.space_group_name_H-M   'P 1'
#
loop_
_entity.id
_entity.type
_entity.pdbx_description
1 polymer ?
#
loop_
_entity_poly.entity_id
_entity_poly.type
_entity_poly.pdbx_seq_one_letter_code
_entity_poly.pdbx_strand_id
1 'polypeptide(L)'
;MHLYLTQPGDTLEGVALRHRVTPEQLITCNSLPRSPFLLPGHTLIIPSELALPGAEGYHTCRVGPGDTLRSISKRTGVPLTLIAMCNVLSEERVGTGDILLIPDTSARSPVPKKPLGLLSFSPLLLPDGSPCPLTYRGRRELRIDAAGNVRLPSAVAEATPGTRQLLVCTLDGAPQILPDVAKALLRSGDAKLRILDQLAQALVPADADGVIFDWPAMRREDEASYLQLVKEAGRRLRPMGLRIGLYLSSASPLGKRASLLTEVCKGIDHLFFEAVPGGRLAAPPPPLVGTEDTRLALQKALEFLPPEKLWLVLRPAAVYAEQRRAVQALTPHRAMQLAYVHGSPLHRDSASDLAWFRCPNREGGHSVWLEDMKSFVSKLDILEHLKLQGLALWEVGAYFPEAWRYLCEEYETLNE
;
A
#
# COMPACT_ATOMS: atom_id res chain seq x y z
N MET A 1 5.30 14.69 4.07
CA MET A 1 5.49 13.90 5.31
C MET A 1 6.94 13.46 5.42
N HIS A 2 7.42 13.04 6.60
CA HIS A 2 8.73 12.36 6.71
C HIS A 2 8.69 11.24 7.75
N LEU A 3 9.63 10.30 7.65
CA LEU A 3 9.73 9.18 8.58
C LEU A 3 10.62 9.53 9.78
N TYR A 4 10.23 9.07 10.96
CA TYR A 4 10.99 9.19 12.20
C TYR A 4 11.10 7.82 12.88
N LEU A 5 12.34 7.37 13.14
CA LEU A 5 12.60 6.14 13.88
C LEU A 5 12.72 6.47 15.36
N THR A 6 11.77 5.97 16.15
CA THR A 6 11.75 6.20 17.61
C THR A 6 12.97 5.59 18.29
N GLN A 7 13.51 6.33 19.25
CA GLN A 7 14.68 5.98 20.04
C GLN A 7 14.28 5.62 21.48
N PRO A 8 15.13 4.88 22.21
CA PRO A 8 14.95 4.72 23.65
C PRO A 8 14.84 6.08 24.37
N GLY A 9 13.77 6.26 25.14
CA GLY A 9 13.49 7.50 25.86
C GLY A 9 12.64 8.53 25.11
N ASP A 10 12.28 8.28 23.83
CA ASP A 10 11.30 9.12 23.15
C ASP A 10 9.92 9.00 23.79
N THR A 11 9.26 10.14 24.01
CA THR A 11 7.85 10.23 24.40
C THR A 11 7.03 10.79 23.25
N LEU A 12 5.72 10.55 23.27
CA LEU A 12 4.82 11.12 22.25
C LEU A 12 4.92 12.65 22.22
N GLU A 13 4.90 13.28 23.39
CA GLU A 13 4.98 14.73 23.56
C GLU A 13 6.35 15.26 23.12
N GLY A 14 7.44 14.55 23.45
CA GLY A 14 8.79 14.96 23.08
C GLY A 14 9.03 14.90 21.57
N VAL A 15 8.55 13.84 20.91
CA VAL A 15 8.61 13.70 19.45
C VAL A 15 7.70 14.72 18.78
N ALA A 16 6.48 14.90 19.29
CA ALA A 16 5.54 15.91 18.79
C ALA A 16 6.16 17.31 18.83
N LEU A 17 6.71 17.71 19.98
CA LEU A 17 7.39 18.98 20.19
C LEU A 17 8.60 19.15 19.26
N ARG A 18 9.47 18.14 19.17
CA ARG A 18 10.66 18.14 18.30
C ARG A 18 10.30 18.35 16.84
N HIS A 19 9.21 17.71 16.40
CA HIS A 19 8.74 17.76 15.03
C HIS A 19 7.66 18.80 14.76
N ARG A 20 7.34 19.63 15.77
CA ARG A 20 6.45 20.79 15.65
C ARG A 20 4.99 20.40 15.28
N VAL A 21 4.58 19.20 15.66
CA VAL A 21 3.22 18.65 15.47
C VAL A 21 2.54 18.41 16.82
N THR A 22 1.24 18.13 16.83
CA THR A 22 0.52 17.77 18.06
C THR A 22 0.59 16.25 18.34
N PRO A 23 0.53 15.83 19.62
CA PRO A 23 0.36 14.42 19.99
C PRO A 23 -0.83 13.76 19.29
N GLU A 24 -1.96 14.46 19.20
CA GLU A 24 -3.18 13.98 18.54
C GLU A 24 -2.97 13.74 17.05
N GLN A 25 -2.23 14.62 16.36
CA GLN A 25 -1.88 14.40 14.96
C GLN A 25 -0.95 13.20 14.79
N LEU A 26 0.05 13.03 15.67
CA LEU A 26 0.91 11.85 15.62
C LEU A 26 0.13 10.56 15.87
N ILE A 27 -0.73 10.54 16.89
CA ILE A 27 -1.62 9.41 17.19
C ILE A 27 -2.49 9.10 15.99
N THR A 28 -3.14 10.11 15.44
CA THR A 28 -4.09 9.94 14.34
C THR A 28 -3.36 9.47 13.10
N CYS A 29 -2.24 10.10 12.72
CA CYS A 29 -1.45 9.80 11.52
C CYS A 29 -0.85 8.39 11.54
N ASN A 30 -0.48 7.88 12.72
CA ASN A 30 0.20 6.60 12.88
C ASN A 30 -0.69 5.52 13.51
N SER A 31 -1.98 5.79 13.63
CA SER A 31 -2.97 4.95 14.34
C SER A 31 -2.45 4.41 15.67
N LEU A 32 -1.73 5.24 16.43
CA LEU A 32 -1.11 4.81 17.68
C LEU A 32 -2.20 4.44 18.68
N PRO A 33 -1.97 3.42 19.53
CA PRO A 33 -2.82 3.24 20.69
C PRO A 33 -2.75 4.49 21.57
N ARG A 34 -3.82 4.78 22.31
CA ARG A 34 -3.85 5.84 23.33
C ARG A 34 -3.02 5.40 24.56
N SER A 35 -1.73 5.24 24.35
CA SER A 35 -0.71 4.91 25.33
C SER A 35 0.30 6.06 25.40
N PRO A 36 0.81 6.42 26.59
CA PRO A 36 1.75 7.54 26.71
C PRO A 36 3.16 7.24 26.17
N PHE A 37 3.50 5.97 25.89
CA PHE A 37 4.86 5.60 25.48
C PHE A 37 4.96 5.28 23.99
N LEU A 38 6.11 5.60 23.39
CA LEU A 38 6.51 5.15 22.06
C LEU A 38 7.43 3.94 22.20
N LEU A 39 7.22 2.91 21.38
CA LEU A 39 8.13 1.77 21.34
C LEU A 39 9.40 2.16 20.59
N PRO A 40 10.60 1.90 21.12
CA PRO A 40 11.85 2.06 20.37
C PRO A 40 11.85 1.22 19.10
N GLY A 41 12.37 1.78 18.00
CA GLY A 41 12.45 1.12 16.70
C GLY A 41 11.15 1.17 15.87
N HIS A 42 10.08 1.79 16.37
CA HIS A 42 8.88 2.07 15.58
C HIS A 42 9.16 3.22 14.60
N THR A 43 8.88 3.00 13.32
CA THR A 43 8.90 4.05 12.30
C THR A 43 7.58 4.81 12.29
N LEU A 44 7.59 6.05 12.75
CA LEU A 44 6.46 6.99 12.68
C LEU A 44 6.50 7.82 11.40
N ILE A 45 5.34 8.11 10.83
CA ILE A 45 5.08 9.19 9.89
C ILE A 45 4.86 10.48 10.68
N ILE A 46 5.64 11.49 10.36
CA ILE A 46 5.46 12.84 10.88
C ILE A 46 4.68 13.66 9.83
N PRO A 47 3.45 14.12 10.15
CA PRO A 47 2.67 14.94 9.22
C PRO A 47 3.34 16.30 9.00
N SER A 48 3.18 16.86 7.80
CA SER A 48 3.80 18.13 7.40
C SER A 48 2.88 19.35 7.53
N GLU A 49 1.61 19.13 7.88
CA GLU A 49 0.56 20.16 7.87
C GLU A 49 0.70 21.23 8.96
N LEU A 50 1.43 20.94 10.04
CA LEU A 50 1.80 21.95 11.05
C LEU A 50 3.33 21.98 11.16
N ALA A 51 3.94 22.88 10.40
CA ALA A 51 5.31 23.30 10.63
C ALA A 51 5.27 24.66 11.33
N LEU A 52 5.58 24.69 12.63
CA LEU A 52 5.91 25.95 13.32
C LEU A 52 7.09 26.61 12.56
N PRO A 53 7.07 27.91 12.19
CA PRO A 53 8.17 28.57 11.48
C PRO A 53 9.46 28.71 12.31
N GLY A 54 10.56 29.13 11.65
CA GLY A 54 11.88 29.37 12.25
C GLY A 54 11.93 30.51 13.28
N ALA A 55 13.12 30.92 13.72
CA ALA A 55 13.46 31.62 14.97
C ALA A 55 12.65 32.88 15.43
N GLU A 56 11.70 33.40 14.64
CA GLU A 56 10.73 34.43 15.06
C GLU A 56 9.26 33.94 15.06
N GLY A 57 9.03 32.63 14.95
CA GLY A 57 7.74 31.96 14.65
C GLY A 57 6.68 31.92 15.76
N TYR A 58 6.66 32.94 16.62
CA TYR A 58 5.63 33.15 17.62
C TYR A 58 5.33 34.64 17.73
N HIS A 59 4.04 35.00 17.78
CA HIS A 59 3.63 36.28 18.33
C HIS A 59 3.17 36.10 19.78
N THR A 60 3.27 37.18 20.56
CA THR A 60 2.77 37.15 21.95
C THR A 60 1.32 37.62 22.00
N CYS A 61 0.48 36.88 22.72
CA CYS A 61 -0.89 37.25 23.01
C CYS A 61 -1.04 37.44 24.53
N ARG A 62 -1.36 38.67 24.95
CA ARG A 62 -1.67 38.94 26.36
C ARG A 62 -3.11 38.54 26.68
N VAL A 63 -3.30 37.79 27.76
CA VAL A 63 -4.60 37.29 28.19
C VAL A 63 -5.41 38.42 28.85
N GLY A 64 -6.53 38.79 28.25
CA GLY A 64 -7.43 39.83 28.76
C GLY A 64 -8.36 39.35 29.89
N PRO A 65 -9.09 40.26 30.56
CA PRO A 65 -10.13 39.89 31.51
C PRO A 65 -11.22 39.04 30.83
N GLY A 66 -11.45 37.83 31.34
CA GLY A 66 -12.43 36.89 30.79
C GLY A 66 -11.97 36.11 29.55
N ASP A 67 -10.74 36.32 29.07
CA ASP A 67 -10.16 35.45 28.03
C ASP A 67 -9.98 34.02 28.57
N THR A 68 -10.26 33.05 27.71
CA THR A 68 -9.98 31.62 27.95
C THR A 68 -9.08 31.12 26.84
N LEU A 69 -8.36 30.02 27.07
CA LEU A 69 -7.53 29.42 26.02
C LEU A 69 -8.36 29.09 24.76
N ARG A 70 -9.63 28.70 24.93
CA ARG A 70 -10.59 28.45 23.84
C ARG A 70 -10.95 29.73 23.07
N SER A 71 -11.18 30.86 23.74
CA SER A 71 -11.46 32.13 23.04
C SER A 71 -10.23 32.65 22.31
N ILE A 72 -9.04 32.48 22.88
CA ILE A 72 -7.77 32.84 22.27
C ILE A 72 -7.51 31.98 21.04
N SER A 73 -7.67 30.66 21.13
CA SER A 73 -7.56 29.72 20.00
C SER A 73 -8.47 30.10 18.83
N LYS A 74 -9.74 30.41 19.12
CA LYS A 74 -10.69 30.84 18.09
C LYS A 74 -10.28 32.16 17.44
N ARG A 75 -9.71 33.09 18.22
CA ARG A 75 -9.27 34.41 17.76
C ARG A 75 -8.02 34.33 16.89
N THR A 76 -7.08 33.45 17.22
CA THR A 76 -5.79 33.30 16.52
C THR A 76 -5.85 32.29 15.38
N GLY A 77 -6.89 31.46 15.32
CA GLY A 77 -6.99 30.35 14.36
C GLY A 77 -6.06 29.18 14.70
N VAL A 78 -5.33 29.25 15.81
CA VAL A 78 -4.39 28.23 16.26
C VAL A 78 -5.13 27.26 17.19
N PRO A 79 -5.02 25.92 17.00
CA PRO A 79 -5.64 24.95 17.89
C PRO A 79 -5.24 25.16 19.35
N LEU A 80 -6.23 25.12 20.26
CA LEU A 80 -5.99 25.39 21.69
C LEU A 80 -4.94 24.47 22.30
N THR A 81 -4.86 23.22 21.83
CA THR A 81 -3.85 22.23 22.24
C THR A 81 -2.45 22.67 21.84
N LEU A 82 -2.29 23.24 20.65
CA LEU A 82 -1.02 23.79 20.20
C LEU A 82 -0.60 25.00 21.02
N ILE A 83 -1.55 25.89 21.38
CA ILE A 83 -1.28 27.04 22.26
C ILE A 83 -0.90 26.57 23.67
N ALA A 84 -1.65 25.62 24.26
CA ALA A 84 -1.33 25.05 25.57
C ALA A 84 0.08 24.47 25.62
N MET A 85 0.45 23.72 24.57
CA MET A 85 1.77 23.11 24.45
C MET A 85 2.89 24.14 24.33
N CYS A 86 2.76 25.14 23.46
CA CYS A 86 3.77 26.20 23.29
C CYS A 86 4.02 27.00 24.57
N ASN A 87 3.05 26.99 25.50
CA ASN A 87 3.08 27.73 26.76
C ASN A 87 3.20 26.83 28.00
N VAL A 88 3.40 25.51 27.80
CA VAL A 88 3.57 24.51 28.88
C VAL A 88 2.43 24.60 29.94
N LEU A 89 1.18 24.77 29.48
CA LEU A 89 0.03 24.91 30.36
C LEU A 89 -0.45 23.53 30.85
N SER A 90 -0.54 23.33 32.16
CA SER A 90 -0.86 22.04 32.78
C SER A 90 -2.36 21.71 32.89
N GLU A 91 -3.27 22.67 32.65
CA GLU A 91 -4.73 22.47 32.73
C GLU A 91 -5.54 23.35 31.76
N GLU A 92 -4.94 23.79 30.63
CA GLU A 92 -5.54 24.78 29.70
C GLU A 92 -5.98 26.11 30.37
N ARG A 93 -5.59 26.32 31.63
CA ARG A 93 -5.90 27.52 32.40
C ARG A 93 -4.92 28.63 32.04
N VAL A 94 -5.48 29.82 31.83
CA VAL A 94 -4.75 31.05 31.55
C VAL A 94 -5.23 32.11 32.53
N GLY A 95 -4.29 32.82 33.16
CA GLY A 95 -4.55 33.92 34.07
C GLY A 95 -4.63 35.25 33.32
N THR A 96 -5.50 36.17 33.78
CA THR A 96 -5.52 37.53 33.24
C THR A 96 -4.15 38.19 33.44
N GLY A 97 -3.57 38.68 32.34
CA GLY A 97 -2.25 39.30 32.33
C GLY A 97 -1.13 38.39 31.82
N ASP A 98 -1.36 37.08 31.69
CA ASP A 98 -0.38 36.13 31.14
C ASP A 98 0.00 36.51 29.71
N ILE A 99 1.23 36.20 29.32
CA ILE A 99 1.72 36.40 27.96
C ILE A 99 1.92 35.03 27.34
N LEU A 100 1.07 34.69 26.37
CA LEU A 100 1.13 33.43 25.66
C LEU A 100 1.92 33.58 24.36
N LEU A 101 2.82 32.64 24.10
CA LEU A 101 3.44 32.38 22.81
C LEU A 101 2.40 31.71 21.90
N ILE A 102 1.91 32.47 20.92
CA ILE A 102 1.03 31.95 19.88
C ILE A 102 1.88 31.65 18.66
N PRO A 103 1.96 30.38 18.23
CA PRO A 103 2.74 30.04 17.07
C PRO A 103 2.14 30.65 15.79
N ASP A 104 3.00 31.20 14.94
CA ASP A 104 2.59 31.65 13.62
C ASP A 104 2.41 30.44 12.71
N THR A 105 1.20 29.88 12.64
CA THR A 105 0.90 28.76 11.75
C THR A 105 0.79 29.24 10.31
N SER A 106 1.91 29.38 9.60
CA SER A 106 1.88 29.45 8.14
C SER A 106 1.71 28.04 7.60
N ALA A 107 0.62 27.77 6.88
CA ALA A 107 0.48 26.54 6.13
C ALA A 107 1.74 26.37 5.25
N ARG A 108 2.45 25.25 5.40
CA ARG A 108 3.57 24.94 4.51
C ARG A 108 3.00 24.93 3.09
N SER A 109 3.63 25.66 2.15
CA SER A 109 3.23 25.58 0.75
C SER A 109 3.14 24.11 0.36
N PRO A 110 2.02 23.65 -0.21
CA PRO A 110 1.85 22.25 -0.53
C PRO A 110 3.01 21.82 -1.43
N VAL A 111 3.75 20.80 -1.00
CA VAL A 111 4.75 20.19 -1.86
C VAL A 111 3.98 19.60 -3.04
N PRO A 112 4.38 19.88 -4.30
CA PRO A 112 3.72 19.28 -5.45
C PRO A 112 3.74 17.76 -5.32
N LYS A 113 2.56 17.16 -5.39
CA LYS A 113 2.41 15.70 -5.33
C LYS A 113 3.01 15.07 -6.57
N LYS A 114 3.61 13.90 -6.41
CA LYS A 114 4.18 13.14 -7.54
C LYS A 114 3.07 12.35 -8.24
N PRO A 115 3.02 12.32 -9.58
CA PRO A 115 2.06 11.48 -10.28
C PRO A 115 2.36 9.99 -10.03
N LEU A 116 1.34 9.20 -9.69
CA LEU A 116 1.48 7.75 -9.52
C LEU A 116 0.18 7.03 -9.92
N GLY A 117 0.29 5.97 -10.74
CA GLY A 117 -0.83 5.05 -10.92
C GLY A 117 -1.10 4.30 -9.63
N LEU A 118 -2.33 4.32 -9.11
CA LEU A 118 -2.68 3.59 -7.88
C LEU A 118 -3.84 2.61 -8.11
N LEU A 119 -3.58 1.33 -7.85
CA LEU A 119 -4.57 0.26 -7.91
C LEU A 119 -4.76 -0.37 -6.53
N SER A 120 -6.02 -0.59 -6.14
CA SER A 120 -6.35 -1.37 -4.95
C SER A 120 -7.68 -2.10 -5.09
N PHE A 121 -7.77 -3.24 -4.41
CA PHE A 121 -9.01 -4.03 -4.31
C PHE A 121 -9.89 -3.64 -3.11
N SER A 122 -9.27 -3.01 -2.10
CA SER A 122 -9.96 -2.56 -0.88
C SER A 122 -9.38 -1.20 -0.45
N PRO A 123 -9.76 -0.10 -1.12
CA PRO A 123 -9.33 1.23 -0.68
C PRO A 123 -9.84 1.53 0.73
N LEU A 124 -9.03 2.25 1.51
CA LEU A 124 -9.48 2.81 2.78
C LEU A 124 -10.14 4.18 2.58
N LEU A 125 -11.03 4.51 3.50
CA LEU A 125 -11.49 5.88 3.69
C LEU A 125 -10.40 6.68 4.41
N LEU A 126 -10.21 7.92 3.98
CA LEU A 126 -9.40 8.91 4.66
C LEU A 126 -10.08 9.34 5.98
N PRO A 127 -9.35 10.00 6.90
CA PRO A 127 -9.91 10.40 8.20
C PRO A 127 -11.13 11.33 8.11
N ASP A 128 -11.27 12.07 7.01
CA ASP A 128 -12.42 12.93 6.68
C ASP A 128 -13.61 12.15 6.09
N GLY A 129 -13.45 10.83 5.90
CA GLY A 129 -14.46 9.94 5.34
C GLY A 129 -14.45 9.87 3.80
N SER A 130 -13.57 10.59 3.10
CA SER A 130 -13.48 10.50 1.64
C SER A 130 -12.78 9.21 1.22
N PRO A 131 -13.11 8.61 0.05
CA PRO A 131 -12.33 7.50 -0.48
C PRO A 131 -10.92 7.97 -0.84
N CYS A 132 -9.92 7.12 -0.66
CA CYS A 132 -8.61 7.34 -1.27
C CYS A 132 -8.77 7.43 -2.80
N PRO A 133 -8.23 8.47 -3.47
CA PRO A 133 -8.24 8.52 -4.92
C PRO A 133 -7.47 7.32 -5.47
N LEU A 134 -7.98 6.70 -6.53
CA LEU A 134 -7.39 5.54 -7.21
C LEU A 134 -7.41 5.78 -8.71
N THR A 135 -6.37 5.30 -9.41
CA THR A 135 -6.40 5.16 -10.86
C THR A 135 -7.32 4.01 -11.26
N TYR A 136 -7.22 2.88 -10.55
CA TYR A 136 -8.07 1.70 -10.79
C TYR A 136 -8.52 1.07 -9.48
N ARG A 137 -9.80 0.73 -9.39
CA ARG A 137 -10.32 -0.23 -8.41
C ARG A 137 -10.23 -1.63 -9.00
N GLY A 138 -9.46 -2.50 -8.37
CA GLY A 138 -9.39 -3.90 -8.76
C GLY A 138 -10.61 -4.66 -8.26
N ARG A 139 -11.14 -5.60 -9.06
CA ARG A 139 -12.12 -6.58 -8.57
C ARG A 139 -11.78 -8.01 -8.98
N ARG A 140 -12.37 -9.00 -8.30
CA ARG A 140 -11.95 -10.41 -8.34
C ARG A 140 -13.05 -11.39 -8.67
N GLU A 141 -14.13 -10.97 -9.28
CA GLU A 141 -15.31 -11.80 -9.45
C GLU A 141 -15.32 -12.52 -10.80
N LEU A 142 -14.46 -12.10 -11.74
CA LEU A 142 -14.36 -12.71 -13.06
C LEU A 142 -13.66 -14.09 -12.97
N ARG A 143 -14.37 -15.14 -13.36
CA ARG A 143 -13.89 -16.53 -13.37
C ARG A 143 -14.07 -17.16 -14.74
N ILE A 144 -13.15 -18.04 -15.12
CA ILE A 144 -13.28 -18.86 -16.34
C ILE A 144 -13.34 -20.33 -15.94
N ASP A 145 -14.42 -21.01 -16.30
CA ASP A 145 -14.55 -22.46 -16.06
C ASP A 145 -13.77 -23.31 -17.09
N ALA A 146 -13.69 -24.61 -16.86
CA ALA A 146 -12.93 -25.53 -17.72
C ALA A 146 -13.48 -25.66 -19.16
N ALA A 147 -14.70 -25.18 -19.42
CA ALA A 147 -15.27 -25.13 -20.77
C ALA A 147 -14.99 -23.78 -21.46
N GLY A 148 -14.34 -22.83 -20.77
CA GLY A 148 -14.03 -21.51 -21.29
C GLY A 148 -15.21 -20.54 -21.17
N ASN A 149 -16.19 -20.83 -20.31
CA ASN A 149 -17.25 -19.86 -20.02
C ASN A 149 -16.75 -18.84 -18.99
N VAL A 150 -16.93 -17.57 -19.30
CA VAL A 150 -16.67 -16.42 -18.42
C VAL A 150 -17.88 -16.23 -17.52
N ARG A 151 -17.63 -16.24 -16.21
CA ARG A 151 -18.62 -15.98 -15.17
C ARG A 151 -18.30 -14.68 -14.46
N LEU A 152 -19.31 -13.81 -14.42
CA LEU A 152 -19.32 -12.57 -13.66
C LEU A 152 -20.58 -12.59 -12.78
N PRO A 153 -20.45 -12.69 -11.45
CA PRO A 153 -21.57 -12.62 -10.54
C PRO A 153 -22.38 -11.33 -10.74
N SER A 154 -23.70 -11.46 -10.80
CA SER A 154 -24.63 -10.33 -11.03
C SER A 154 -24.61 -9.28 -9.91
N ALA A 155 -24.07 -9.62 -8.73
CA ALA A 155 -23.81 -8.68 -7.64
C ALA A 155 -22.53 -7.88 -7.90
N VAL A 156 -22.52 -7.08 -8.96
CA VAL A 156 -21.59 -5.96 -9.06
C VAL A 156 -22.13 -4.90 -8.12
N ALA A 157 -21.52 -4.76 -6.93
CA ALA A 157 -21.78 -3.62 -6.06
C ALA A 157 -21.60 -2.34 -6.90
N GLU A 158 -22.57 -1.43 -6.80
CA GLU A 158 -22.69 -0.21 -7.61
C GLU A 158 -21.31 0.40 -7.88
N ALA A 159 -21.00 0.57 -9.16
CA ALA A 159 -19.81 1.28 -9.60
C ALA A 159 -19.74 2.60 -8.84
N THR A 160 -18.64 2.85 -8.14
CA THR A 160 -18.43 4.15 -7.50
C THR A 160 -18.23 5.16 -8.63
N PRO A 161 -19.13 6.14 -8.80
CA PRO A 161 -19.08 7.04 -9.95
C PRO A 161 -17.70 7.70 -10.05
N GLY A 162 -17.05 7.57 -11.20
CA GLY A 162 -15.75 8.20 -11.50
C GLY A 162 -14.50 7.40 -11.13
N THR A 163 -14.61 6.18 -10.57
CA THR A 163 -13.44 5.30 -10.36
C THR A 163 -13.41 4.19 -11.40
N ARG A 164 -12.34 4.14 -12.20
CA ARG A 164 -12.15 3.08 -13.20
C ARG A 164 -11.96 1.71 -12.56
N GLN A 165 -12.38 0.66 -13.25
CA GLN A 165 -12.37 -0.70 -12.72
C GLN A 165 -11.61 -1.68 -13.61
N LEU A 166 -10.71 -2.45 -13.01
CA LEU A 166 -10.06 -3.58 -13.67
C LEU A 166 -10.50 -4.89 -13.02
N LEU A 167 -11.01 -5.81 -13.83
CA LEU A 167 -11.45 -7.13 -13.36
C LEU A 167 -10.31 -8.14 -13.48
N VAL A 168 -9.95 -8.78 -12.37
CA VAL A 168 -8.99 -9.88 -12.38
C VAL A 168 -9.65 -11.13 -12.90
N CYS A 169 -9.16 -11.58 -14.05
CA CYS A 169 -9.52 -12.81 -14.72
C CYS A 169 -8.65 -13.96 -14.19
N THR A 170 -9.30 -14.90 -13.51
CA THR A 170 -8.66 -16.13 -13.05
C THR A 170 -9.54 -17.35 -13.37
N LEU A 171 -9.05 -18.53 -13.04
CA LEU A 171 -9.70 -19.80 -13.36
C LEU A 171 -10.64 -20.24 -12.22
N ASP A 172 -11.74 -20.90 -12.58
CA ASP A 172 -12.68 -21.51 -11.64
C ASP A 172 -12.15 -22.87 -11.17
N GLY A 173 -12.31 -23.16 -9.87
CA GLY A 173 -11.87 -24.42 -9.26
C GLY A 173 -10.94 -24.26 -8.06
N ALA A 174 -10.65 -25.38 -7.40
CA ALA A 174 -9.73 -25.41 -6.27
C ALA A 174 -8.27 -25.24 -6.75
N PRO A 175 -7.38 -24.59 -5.96
CA PRO A 175 -6.01 -24.27 -6.38
C PRO A 175 -5.22 -25.43 -7.00
N GLN A 176 -5.41 -26.65 -6.48
CA GLN A 176 -4.72 -27.86 -6.93
C GLN A 176 -5.11 -28.32 -8.35
N ILE A 177 -6.28 -27.94 -8.86
CA ILE A 177 -6.75 -28.33 -10.20
C ILE A 177 -6.56 -27.23 -11.25
N LEU A 178 -6.28 -25.99 -10.84
CA LEU A 178 -6.15 -24.85 -11.76
C LEU A 178 -5.11 -25.08 -12.88
N PRO A 179 -3.96 -25.75 -12.64
CA PRO A 179 -3.02 -26.06 -13.74
C PRO A 179 -3.61 -26.99 -14.82
N ASP A 180 -4.51 -27.90 -14.44
CA ASP A 180 -5.19 -28.79 -15.38
C ASP A 180 -6.31 -28.07 -16.15
N VAL A 181 -7.04 -27.18 -15.47
CA VAL A 181 -8.02 -26.29 -16.10
C VAL A 181 -7.33 -25.40 -17.14
N ALA A 182 -6.23 -24.75 -16.78
CA ALA A 182 -5.44 -23.92 -17.69
C ALA A 182 -5.01 -24.70 -18.94
N LYS A 183 -4.44 -25.90 -18.73
CA LYS A 183 -4.00 -26.78 -19.81
C LYS A 183 -5.13 -27.16 -20.76
N ALA A 184 -6.30 -27.52 -20.23
CA ALA A 184 -7.46 -27.88 -21.05
C ALA A 184 -7.91 -26.70 -21.94
N LEU A 185 -8.02 -25.51 -21.36
CA LEU A 185 -8.41 -24.29 -22.08
C LEU A 185 -7.38 -23.90 -23.16
N LEU A 186 -6.09 -23.92 -22.82
CA LEU A 186 -5.03 -23.45 -23.70
C LEU A 186 -4.77 -24.37 -24.90
N ARG A 187 -5.17 -25.64 -24.81
CA ARG A 187 -5.11 -26.63 -25.90
C ARG A 187 -6.31 -26.58 -26.85
N SER A 188 -7.41 -25.97 -26.43
CA SER A 188 -8.62 -25.84 -27.25
C SER A 188 -8.66 -24.47 -27.93
N GLY A 189 -8.64 -24.46 -29.27
CA GLY A 189 -8.86 -23.23 -30.05
C GLY A 189 -10.23 -22.62 -29.78
N ASP A 190 -11.27 -23.46 -29.74
CA ASP A 190 -12.64 -23.04 -29.49
C ASP A 190 -12.82 -22.45 -28.08
N ALA A 191 -12.18 -23.03 -27.06
CA ALA A 191 -12.24 -22.48 -25.71
C ALA A 191 -11.57 -21.11 -25.63
N LYS A 192 -10.41 -20.93 -26.28
CA LYS A 192 -9.73 -19.62 -26.33
C LYS A 192 -10.58 -18.57 -27.03
N LEU A 193 -11.20 -18.91 -28.16
CA LEU A 193 -12.11 -18.00 -28.88
C LEU A 193 -13.33 -17.64 -28.02
N ARG A 194 -13.96 -18.64 -27.39
CA ARG A 194 -15.10 -18.45 -26.50
C ARG A 194 -14.78 -17.52 -25.33
N ILE A 195 -13.62 -17.69 -24.69
CA ILE A 195 -13.15 -16.80 -23.61
C ILE A 195 -13.09 -15.35 -24.12
N LEU A 196 -12.47 -15.13 -25.28
CA LEU A 196 -12.30 -13.79 -25.85
C LEU A 196 -13.64 -13.17 -26.28
N ASP A 197 -14.54 -13.96 -26.86
CA ASP A 197 -15.90 -13.55 -27.22
C ASP A 197 -16.68 -13.11 -25.97
N GLN A 198 -16.66 -13.94 -24.92
CA GLN A 198 -17.42 -13.67 -23.71
C GLN A 198 -16.82 -12.55 -22.86
N LEU A 199 -15.49 -12.39 -22.83
CA LEU A 199 -14.85 -11.21 -22.23
C LEU A 199 -15.30 -9.91 -22.92
N ALA A 200 -15.30 -9.89 -24.26
CA ALA A 200 -15.76 -8.73 -25.02
C ALA A 200 -17.24 -8.39 -24.74
N GLN A 201 -18.08 -9.41 -24.55
CA GLN A 201 -19.51 -9.24 -24.25
C GLN A 201 -19.78 -8.85 -22.80
N ALA A 202 -18.93 -9.25 -21.85
CA ALA A 202 -19.22 -9.12 -20.43
C ALA A 202 -18.55 -7.92 -19.74
N LEU A 203 -17.40 -7.44 -20.23
CA LEU A 203 -16.67 -6.35 -19.59
C LEU A 203 -17.39 -5.00 -19.70
N VAL A 204 -17.89 -4.64 -20.89
CA VAL A 204 -18.55 -3.35 -21.11
C VAL A 204 -19.86 -3.22 -20.29
N PRO A 205 -20.77 -4.21 -20.27
CA PRO A 205 -21.97 -4.14 -19.43
C PRO A 205 -21.68 -4.16 -17.93
N ALA A 206 -20.51 -4.66 -17.52
CA ALA A 206 -20.06 -4.66 -16.13
C ALA A 206 -19.39 -3.34 -15.70
N ASP A 207 -19.39 -2.31 -16.56
CA ASP A 207 -18.72 -1.03 -16.32
C ASP A 207 -17.23 -1.20 -15.97
N ALA A 208 -16.58 -2.16 -16.63
CA ALA A 208 -15.16 -2.42 -16.48
C ALA A 208 -14.34 -1.70 -17.55
N ASP A 209 -13.30 -0.99 -17.12
CA ASP A 209 -12.31 -0.37 -18.00
C ASP A 209 -11.29 -1.36 -18.54
N GLY A 210 -11.28 -2.60 -18.04
CA GLY A 210 -10.31 -3.58 -18.49
C GLY A 210 -10.28 -4.88 -17.68
N VAL A 211 -9.34 -5.73 -18.06
CA VAL A 211 -9.16 -7.06 -17.48
C VAL A 211 -7.69 -7.32 -17.18
N ILE A 212 -7.41 -7.97 -16.04
CA ILE A 212 -6.08 -8.41 -15.64
C ILE A 212 -6.03 -9.93 -15.69
N PHE A 213 -5.17 -10.50 -16.53
CA PHE A 213 -4.97 -11.95 -16.61
C PHE A 213 -4.06 -12.43 -15.48
N ASP A 214 -4.62 -13.18 -14.52
CA ASP A 214 -3.93 -13.77 -13.36
C ASP A 214 -4.26 -15.26 -13.25
N TRP A 215 -3.64 -16.05 -14.14
CA TRP A 215 -3.79 -17.51 -14.16
C TRP A 215 -2.68 -18.15 -13.32
N PRO A 216 -3.01 -18.78 -12.17
CA PRO A 216 -2.00 -19.29 -11.25
C PRO A 216 -1.31 -20.56 -11.75
N ALA A 217 -0.09 -20.79 -11.25
CA ALA A 217 0.62 -22.08 -11.31
C ALA A 217 0.65 -22.76 -12.70
N MET A 218 1.00 -22.00 -13.73
CA MET A 218 1.06 -22.50 -15.12
C MET A 218 2.20 -23.49 -15.35
N ARG A 219 1.92 -24.57 -16.09
CA ARG A 219 2.96 -25.52 -16.53
C ARG A 219 3.81 -24.93 -17.65
N ARG A 220 5.06 -25.37 -17.75
CA ARG A 220 6.06 -24.82 -18.68
C ARG A 220 5.66 -24.98 -20.16
N GLU A 221 4.97 -26.08 -20.47
CA GLU A 221 4.46 -26.36 -21.81
C GLU A 221 3.31 -25.43 -22.23
N ASP A 222 2.58 -24.84 -21.28
CA ASP A 222 1.37 -24.05 -21.54
C ASP A 222 1.66 -22.53 -21.62
N GLU A 223 2.81 -22.08 -21.10
CA GLU A 223 3.24 -20.67 -21.05
C GLU A 223 3.08 -19.93 -22.39
N ALA A 224 3.53 -20.55 -23.48
CA ALA A 224 3.50 -19.92 -24.80
C ALA A 224 2.06 -19.73 -25.29
N SER A 225 1.19 -20.73 -25.09
CA SER A 225 -0.22 -20.64 -25.49
C SER A 225 -0.96 -19.58 -24.67
N TYR A 226 -0.64 -19.45 -23.39
CA TYR A 226 -1.22 -18.41 -22.52
C TYR A 226 -0.81 -17.01 -22.96
N LEU A 227 0.48 -16.78 -23.20
CA LEU A 227 0.96 -15.48 -23.67
C LEU A 227 0.36 -15.11 -25.04
N GLN A 228 0.12 -16.10 -25.91
CA GLN A 228 -0.62 -15.87 -27.16
C GLN A 228 -2.10 -15.52 -26.91
N LEU A 229 -2.77 -16.17 -25.96
CA LEU A 229 -4.14 -15.80 -25.56
C LEU A 229 -4.21 -14.35 -25.05
N VAL A 230 -3.26 -13.93 -24.20
CA VAL A 230 -3.18 -12.55 -23.68
C VAL A 230 -2.90 -11.55 -24.81
N LYS A 231 -1.98 -11.88 -25.72
CA LYS A 231 -1.71 -11.07 -26.91
C LYS A 231 -2.96 -10.89 -27.77
N GLU A 232 -3.71 -11.96 -27.96
CA GLU A 232 -4.95 -11.95 -28.73
C GLU A 232 -6.06 -11.15 -28.03
N ALA A 233 -6.17 -11.24 -26.70
CA ALA A 233 -7.03 -10.37 -25.92
C ALA A 233 -6.67 -8.89 -26.12
N GLY A 234 -5.37 -8.56 -26.12
CA GLY A 234 -4.85 -7.25 -26.50
C GLY A 234 -5.36 -6.74 -27.85
N ARG A 235 -5.24 -7.58 -28.88
CA ARG A 235 -5.69 -7.24 -30.25
C ARG A 235 -7.18 -6.99 -30.34
N ARG A 236 -7.98 -7.72 -29.56
CA ARG A 236 -9.43 -7.72 -29.66
C ARG A 236 -10.13 -6.70 -28.76
N LEU A 237 -9.67 -6.57 -27.52
CA LEU A 237 -10.36 -5.81 -26.49
C LEU A 237 -9.91 -4.34 -26.44
N ARG A 238 -8.64 -4.03 -26.77
CA ARG A 238 -8.15 -2.64 -26.75
C ARG A 238 -8.88 -1.70 -27.72
N PRO A 239 -9.24 -2.12 -28.96
CA PRO A 239 -10.07 -1.28 -29.84
C PRO A 239 -11.45 -0.95 -29.26
N MET A 240 -11.92 -1.69 -28.26
CA MET A 240 -13.17 -1.43 -27.55
C MET A 240 -13.00 -0.43 -26.39
N GLY A 241 -11.80 0.14 -26.22
CA GLY A 241 -11.47 1.03 -25.10
C GLY A 241 -11.03 0.30 -23.81
N LEU A 242 -10.92 -1.03 -23.84
CA LEU A 242 -10.57 -1.82 -22.66
C LEU A 242 -9.04 -1.93 -22.48
N ARG A 243 -8.58 -1.74 -21.24
CA ARG A 243 -7.20 -1.92 -20.81
C ARG A 243 -6.90 -3.38 -20.54
N ILE A 244 -5.70 -3.81 -20.94
CA ILE A 244 -5.25 -5.19 -20.73
C ILE A 244 -4.09 -5.21 -19.76
N GLY A 245 -4.30 -5.92 -18.65
CA GLY A 245 -3.30 -6.21 -17.64
C GLY A 245 -2.83 -7.66 -17.72
N LEU A 246 -1.56 -7.89 -17.42
CA LEU A 246 -1.01 -9.22 -17.16
C LEU A 246 -0.38 -9.24 -15.78
N TYR A 247 -0.71 -10.24 -14.98
CA TYR A 247 -0.08 -10.50 -13.69
C TYR A 247 1.11 -11.46 -13.83
N LEU A 248 2.20 -11.16 -13.13
CA LEU A 248 3.40 -11.98 -13.10
C LEU A 248 4.13 -11.82 -11.76
N SER A 249 4.69 -12.90 -11.25
CA SER A 249 5.58 -12.85 -10.08
C SER A 249 7.02 -13.16 -10.47
N SER A 250 7.98 -12.85 -9.60
CA SER A 250 9.40 -13.19 -9.79
C SER A 250 9.66 -14.70 -9.87
N ALA A 251 8.74 -15.53 -9.38
CA ALA A 251 8.76 -16.98 -9.53
C ALA A 251 7.98 -17.49 -10.75
N SER A 252 7.28 -16.60 -11.48
CA SER A 252 6.48 -16.99 -12.64
C SER A 252 7.36 -17.60 -13.72
N PRO A 253 7.00 -18.78 -14.26
CA PRO A 253 7.82 -19.44 -15.24
C PRO A 253 7.73 -18.73 -16.61
N LEU A 254 6.74 -17.83 -16.79
CA LEU A 254 6.62 -16.93 -17.95
C LEU A 254 7.88 -16.07 -18.15
N GLY A 255 8.60 -15.71 -17.08
CA GLY A 255 9.85 -14.95 -17.17
C GLY A 255 10.94 -15.65 -17.98
N LYS A 256 10.87 -16.98 -18.16
CA LYS A 256 11.78 -17.75 -19.02
C LYS A 256 11.48 -17.58 -20.52
N ARG A 257 10.38 -16.91 -20.87
CA ARG A 257 9.92 -16.63 -22.23
C ARG A 257 10.08 -15.14 -22.57
N ALA A 258 11.21 -14.55 -22.19
CA ALA A 258 11.48 -13.11 -22.33
C ALA A 258 11.09 -12.54 -23.70
N SER A 259 11.52 -13.16 -24.81
CA SER A 259 11.19 -12.69 -26.16
C SER A 259 9.69 -12.66 -26.46
N LEU A 260 8.96 -13.70 -26.04
CA LEU A 260 7.51 -13.75 -26.23
C LEU A 260 6.82 -12.73 -25.31
N LEU A 261 7.26 -12.60 -24.06
CA LEU A 261 6.76 -11.58 -23.14
C LEU A 261 6.92 -10.18 -23.73
N THR A 262 8.10 -9.83 -24.26
CA THR A 262 8.33 -8.53 -24.90
C THR A 262 7.35 -8.27 -26.05
N GLU A 263 7.01 -9.29 -26.85
CA GLU A 263 5.97 -9.17 -27.88
C GLU A 263 4.56 -8.98 -27.31
N VAL A 264 4.19 -9.70 -26.24
CA VAL A 264 2.91 -9.49 -25.55
C VAL A 264 2.82 -8.08 -24.98
N CYS A 265 3.93 -7.56 -24.43
CA CYS A 265 4.01 -6.22 -23.84
C CYS A 265 3.62 -5.11 -24.83
N LYS A 266 3.78 -5.31 -26.15
CA LYS A 266 3.32 -4.36 -27.17
C LYS A 266 1.78 -4.28 -27.27
N GLY A 267 1.12 -5.39 -26.97
CA GLY A 267 -0.33 -5.56 -27.08
C GLY A 267 -1.13 -5.32 -25.80
N ILE A 268 -0.47 -5.01 -24.68
CA ILE A 268 -1.11 -4.77 -23.37
C ILE A 268 -0.76 -3.39 -22.82
N ASP A 269 -1.51 -2.95 -21.80
CA ASP A 269 -1.38 -1.63 -21.19
C ASP A 269 -0.64 -1.70 -19.84
N HIS A 270 -0.85 -2.78 -19.07
CA HIS A 270 -0.30 -2.91 -17.71
C HIS A 270 0.36 -4.28 -17.46
N LEU A 271 1.49 -4.26 -16.76
CA LEU A 271 2.19 -5.44 -16.23
C LEU A 271 2.23 -5.35 -14.71
N PHE A 272 1.47 -6.18 -14.02
CA PHE A 272 1.46 -6.24 -12.56
C PHE A 272 2.53 -7.23 -12.10
N PHE A 273 3.63 -6.72 -11.54
CA PHE A 273 4.78 -7.53 -11.14
C PHE A 273 4.92 -7.63 -9.62
N GLU A 274 4.90 -8.85 -9.10
CA GLU A 274 5.14 -9.16 -7.68
C GLU A 274 6.50 -9.82 -7.45
N ALA A 275 7.30 -9.26 -6.54
CA ALA A 275 8.42 -10.00 -5.97
C ALA A 275 7.90 -11.00 -4.93
N VAL A 276 8.28 -12.27 -5.05
CA VAL A 276 7.96 -13.31 -4.06
C VAL A 276 9.22 -13.81 -3.34
N PRO A 277 9.09 -14.41 -2.13
CA PRO A 277 10.25 -14.84 -1.35
C PRO A 277 11.12 -15.83 -2.12
N GLY A 278 12.42 -15.53 -2.23
CA GLY A 278 13.41 -16.45 -2.78
C GLY A 278 13.95 -17.39 -1.71
N GLY A 279 14.21 -18.66 -2.05
CA GLY A 279 14.68 -19.69 -1.12
C GLY A 279 16.11 -19.53 -0.58
N ARG A 280 16.58 -18.30 -0.33
CA ARG A 280 17.87 -18.04 0.32
C ARG A 280 17.79 -18.40 1.81
N LEU A 281 18.84 -19.00 2.37
CA LEU A 281 18.93 -19.40 3.79
C LEU A 281 18.76 -18.23 4.80
N ALA A 282 18.95 -16.98 4.34
CA ALA A 282 18.78 -15.76 5.14
C ALA A 282 17.50 -14.97 4.83
N ALA A 283 16.57 -15.52 4.04
CA ALA A 283 15.33 -14.85 3.69
C ALA A 283 14.42 -14.66 4.93
N PRO A 284 13.61 -13.58 4.96
CA PRO A 284 12.59 -13.43 5.99
C PRO A 284 11.57 -14.58 5.90
N PRO A 285 10.82 -14.86 6.99
CA PRO A 285 9.81 -15.91 6.98
C PRO A 285 8.78 -15.65 5.86
N PRO A 286 8.58 -16.57 4.90
CA PRO A 286 7.54 -16.42 3.89
C PRO A 286 6.16 -16.22 4.54
N PRO A 287 5.26 -15.38 3.97
CA PRO A 287 5.34 -14.79 2.65
C PRO A 287 6.04 -13.42 2.58
N LEU A 288 6.72 -12.97 3.65
CA LEU A 288 7.35 -11.65 3.66
C LEU A 288 8.47 -11.51 2.63
N VAL A 289 8.57 -10.33 2.03
CA VAL A 289 9.58 -10.00 1.00
C VAL A 289 10.30 -8.72 1.39
N GLY A 290 11.63 -8.81 1.51
CA GLY A 290 12.47 -7.68 1.86
C GLY A 290 12.59 -6.64 0.75
N THR A 291 13.06 -5.45 1.11
CA THR A 291 13.32 -4.35 0.18
C THR A 291 14.35 -4.74 -0.89
N GLU A 292 15.45 -5.38 -0.47
CA GLU A 292 16.51 -5.83 -1.41
C GLU A 292 16.02 -6.93 -2.35
N ASP A 293 15.25 -7.89 -1.85
CA ASP A 293 14.66 -8.95 -2.70
C ASP A 293 13.71 -8.35 -3.74
N THR A 294 12.93 -7.33 -3.35
CA THR A 294 12.06 -6.57 -4.27
C THR A 294 12.88 -5.87 -5.34
N ARG A 295 13.97 -5.17 -4.96
CA ARG A 295 14.84 -4.47 -5.89
C ARG A 295 15.48 -5.42 -6.91
N LEU A 296 16.04 -6.54 -6.44
CA LEU A 296 16.70 -7.52 -7.29
C LEU A 296 15.71 -8.19 -8.25
N ALA A 297 14.49 -8.50 -7.77
CA ALA A 297 13.45 -9.07 -8.61
C ALA A 297 13.02 -8.11 -9.73
N LEU A 298 12.83 -6.82 -9.41
CA LEU A 298 12.49 -5.80 -10.40
C LEU A 298 13.63 -5.56 -11.40
N GLN A 299 14.87 -5.41 -10.93
CA GLN A 299 16.03 -5.22 -11.82
C GLN A 299 16.14 -6.34 -12.85
N LYS A 300 15.97 -7.59 -12.43
CA LYS A 300 15.97 -8.74 -13.32
C LYS A 300 14.78 -8.72 -14.30
N ALA A 301 13.60 -8.32 -13.85
CA ALA A 301 12.41 -8.24 -14.71
C ALA A 301 12.56 -7.15 -15.78
N LEU A 302 13.19 -6.02 -15.45
CA LEU A 302 13.42 -4.90 -16.34
C LEU A 302 14.48 -5.16 -17.42
N GLU A 303 15.21 -6.28 -17.36
CA GLU A 303 16.07 -6.72 -18.47
C GLU A 303 15.26 -7.00 -19.76
N PHE A 304 13.95 -7.28 -19.65
CA PHE A 304 13.10 -7.64 -20.78
C PHE A 304 11.67 -7.05 -20.74
N LEU A 305 11.27 -6.40 -19.64
CA LEU A 305 9.96 -5.75 -19.49
C LEU A 305 10.07 -4.21 -19.53
N PRO A 306 9.11 -3.52 -20.16
CA PRO A 306 9.09 -2.05 -20.20
C PRO A 306 8.71 -1.46 -18.83
N PRO A 307 9.57 -0.65 -18.18
CA PRO A 307 9.28 -0.04 -16.87
C PRO A 307 8.03 0.83 -16.89
N GLU A 308 7.78 1.54 -18.00
CA GLU A 308 6.65 2.46 -18.18
C GLU A 308 5.28 1.76 -18.23
N LYS A 309 5.24 0.42 -18.29
CA LYS A 309 4.01 -0.37 -18.18
C LYS A 309 3.91 -1.17 -16.88
N LEU A 310 4.97 -1.16 -16.07
CA LEU A 310 5.10 -2.05 -14.93
C LEU A 310 4.50 -1.41 -13.69
N TRP A 311 3.64 -2.16 -13.00
CA TRP A 311 3.07 -1.82 -11.71
C TRP A 311 3.75 -2.68 -10.64
N LEU A 312 4.29 -2.05 -9.61
CA LEU A 312 4.81 -2.76 -8.46
C LEU A 312 3.64 -3.30 -7.65
N VAL A 313 3.53 -4.61 -7.56
CA VAL A 313 2.53 -5.27 -6.73
C VAL A 313 3.09 -5.43 -5.32
N LEU A 314 2.39 -4.88 -4.33
CA LEU A 314 2.69 -5.09 -2.91
C LEU A 314 1.54 -5.81 -2.20
N ARG A 315 1.92 -6.73 -1.31
CA ARG A 315 1.04 -7.37 -0.32
C ARG A 315 1.63 -7.21 1.08
N PRO A 316 1.57 -6.00 1.68
CA PRO A 316 2.10 -5.77 3.02
C PRO A 316 1.52 -6.77 4.02
N ALA A 317 2.39 -7.49 4.71
CA ALA A 317 2.00 -8.57 5.60
C ALA A 317 2.78 -8.54 6.91
N ALA A 318 2.29 -9.30 7.87
CA ALA A 318 3.01 -9.66 9.07
C ALA A 318 2.79 -11.14 9.38
N VAL A 319 3.70 -11.75 10.14
CA VAL A 319 3.58 -13.16 10.55
C VAL A 319 4.09 -13.35 11.96
N TYR A 320 3.44 -14.25 12.70
CA TYR A 320 4.13 -14.96 13.78
C TYR A 320 5.07 -15.97 13.15
N ALA A 321 6.32 -15.94 13.56
CA ALA A 321 7.37 -16.83 13.12
C ALA A 321 7.94 -17.64 14.28
N GLU A 322 8.10 -18.94 14.04
CA GLU A 322 8.79 -19.89 14.90
C GLU A 322 9.91 -20.53 14.09
N GLN A 323 11.15 -20.51 14.59
CA GLN A 323 12.31 -21.04 13.86
C GLN A 323 12.39 -20.56 12.38
N ARG A 324 12.11 -19.26 12.16
CA ARG A 324 12.01 -18.60 10.83
C ARG A 324 10.94 -19.15 9.89
N ARG A 325 9.95 -19.88 10.40
CA ARG A 325 8.77 -20.33 9.64
C ARG A 325 7.54 -19.58 10.11
N ALA A 326 6.75 -19.06 9.18
CA ALA A 326 5.46 -18.47 9.52
C ALA A 326 4.51 -19.56 10.04
N VAL A 327 3.98 -19.36 11.23
CA VAL A 327 2.98 -20.24 11.86
C VAL A 327 1.59 -19.62 11.84
N GLN A 328 1.51 -18.29 11.70
CA GLN A 328 0.24 -17.57 11.61
C GLN A 328 0.44 -16.25 10.86
N ALA A 329 -0.44 -15.96 9.91
CA ALA A 329 -0.48 -14.67 9.22
C ALA A 329 -1.17 -13.60 10.08
N LEU A 330 -0.70 -12.36 9.96
CA LEU A 330 -1.19 -11.16 10.61
C LEU A 330 -1.23 -9.99 9.62
N THR A 331 -1.95 -8.95 9.98
CA THR A 331 -1.84 -7.64 9.31
C THR A 331 -0.69 -6.84 9.93
N PRO A 332 -0.01 -5.96 9.17
CA PRO A 332 0.99 -5.05 9.70
C PRO A 332 0.52 -4.26 10.93
N HIS A 333 -0.69 -3.68 10.86
CA HIS A 333 -1.24 -2.95 11.98
C HIS A 333 -1.55 -3.84 13.19
N ARG A 334 -2.05 -5.06 12.98
CA ARG A 334 -2.30 -5.98 14.10
C ARG A 334 -0.99 -6.37 14.77
N ALA A 335 0.08 -6.59 14.00
CA ALA A 335 1.42 -6.82 14.53
C ALA A 335 1.92 -5.62 15.34
N MET A 336 1.72 -4.39 14.87
CA MET A 336 2.08 -3.18 15.62
C MET A 336 1.29 -3.06 16.93
N GLN A 337 -0.03 -3.27 16.90
CA GLN A 337 -0.86 -3.29 18.11
C GLN A 337 -0.34 -4.30 19.14
N LEU A 338 0.03 -5.51 18.68
CA LEU A 338 0.59 -6.55 19.52
C LEU A 338 1.93 -6.11 20.16
N ALA A 339 2.79 -5.43 19.41
CA ALA A 339 4.03 -4.87 19.96
C ALA A 339 3.74 -3.92 21.12
N TYR A 340 2.77 -3.02 20.96
CA TYR A 340 2.38 -2.04 21.99
C TYR A 340 1.73 -2.69 23.21
N VAL A 341 0.85 -3.68 22.99
CA VAL A 341 0.24 -4.46 24.08
C VAL A 341 1.30 -5.16 24.94
N HIS A 342 2.39 -5.62 24.31
CA HIS A 342 3.48 -6.31 25.01
C HIS A 342 4.66 -5.42 25.40
N GLY A 343 4.61 -4.11 25.13
CA GLY A 343 5.74 -3.21 25.38
C GLY A 343 7.03 -3.65 24.67
N SER A 344 6.91 -4.37 23.55
CA SER A 344 8.05 -5.04 22.90
C SER A 344 8.71 -4.10 21.89
N PRO A 345 9.98 -3.71 22.08
CA PRO A 345 10.68 -2.84 21.13
C PRO A 345 10.84 -3.55 19.79
N LEU A 346 10.82 -2.75 18.71
CA LEU A 346 11.03 -3.25 17.36
C LEU A 346 12.52 -3.26 17.04
N HIS A 347 12.94 -4.36 16.43
CA HIS A 347 14.25 -4.55 15.83
C HIS A 347 14.10 -4.55 14.31
N ARG A 348 15.22 -4.33 13.61
CA ARG A 348 15.26 -4.34 12.15
C ARG A 348 16.28 -5.34 11.67
N ASP A 349 15.87 -6.15 10.71
CA ASP A 349 16.78 -7.05 10.03
C ASP A 349 17.50 -6.31 8.90
N SER A 350 18.83 -6.31 8.93
CA SER A 350 19.64 -5.55 7.99
C SER A 350 19.63 -6.11 6.56
N ALA A 351 19.33 -7.41 6.40
CA ALA A 351 19.33 -8.05 5.09
C ALA A 351 18.02 -7.79 4.33
N SER A 352 16.89 -7.84 5.03
CA SER A 352 15.56 -7.68 4.44
C SER A 352 14.98 -6.28 4.58
N ASP A 353 15.53 -5.43 5.47
CA ASP A 353 14.95 -4.15 5.90
C ASP A 353 13.53 -4.32 6.49
N LEU A 354 13.23 -5.49 7.08
CA LEU A 354 11.96 -5.76 7.74
C LEU A 354 12.07 -5.57 9.25
N ALA A 355 10.97 -5.14 9.85
CA ALA A 355 10.87 -5.00 11.30
C ALA A 355 10.46 -6.34 11.94
N TRP A 356 10.89 -6.55 13.18
CA TRP A 356 10.46 -7.69 13.99
C TRP A 356 10.56 -7.41 15.49
N PHE A 357 9.79 -8.13 16.30
CA PHE A 357 9.89 -8.08 17.77
C PHE A 357 9.65 -9.46 18.39
N ARG A 358 10.10 -9.65 19.64
CA ARG A 358 9.88 -10.91 20.38
C ARG A 358 8.52 -10.89 21.05
N CYS A 359 7.79 -12.01 21.02
CA CYS A 359 6.52 -12.15 21.73
C CYS A 359 6.75 -12.80 23.10
N PRO A 360 6.56 -12.09 24.23
CA PRO A 360 6.93 -12.59 25.56
C PRO A 360 6.02 -13.71 26.09
N ASN A 361 4.77 -13.81 25.60
CA ASN A 361 3.76 -14.72 26.16
C ASN A 361 3.69 -16.10 25.45
N ARG A 362 4.67 -16.46 24.63
CA ARG A 362 4.75 -17.80 24.03
C ARG A 362 6.12 -18.43 24.31
N GLU A 363 6.12 -19.58 24.97
CA GLU A 363 7.33 -20.40 25.12
C GLU A 363 7.93 -20.72 23.73
N GLY A 364 9.26 -20.82 23.63
CA GLY A 364 9.93 -21.21 22.38
C GLY A 364 10.45 -20.09 21.48
N GLY A 365 10.43 -18.82 21.92
CA GLY A 365 11.14 -17.74 21.21
C GLY A 365 10.46 -17.26 19.93
N HIS A 366 9.12 -17.26 19.92
CA HIS A 366 8.35 -16.71 18.81
C HIS A 366 8.68 -15.23 18.56
N SER A 367 8.85 -14.89 17.29
CA SER A 367 9.03 -13.51 16.84
C SER A 367 7.87 -13.13 15.93
N VAL A 368 7.48 -11.86 15.94
CA VAL A 368 6.58 -11.30 14.94
C VAL A 368 7.42 -10.53 13.96
N TRP A 369 7.29 -10.83 12.68
CA TRP A 369 7.92 -10.10 11.58
C TRP A 369 6.85 -9.34 10.81
N LEU A 370 7.16 -8.14 10.35
CA LEU A 370 6.20 -7.28 9.67
C LEU A 370 6.87 -6.36 8.64
N GLU A 371 6.11 -6.01 7.62
CA GLU A 371 6.33 -4.79 6.86
C GLU A 371 5.85 -3.58 7.66
N ASP A 372 6.67 -2.54 7.76
CA ASP A 372 6.34 -1.28 8.41
C ASP A 372 6.48 -0.10 7.44
N MET A 373 6.25 1.12 7.93
CA MET A 373 6.32 2.31 7.06
C MET A 373 7.71 2.51 6.45
N LYS A 374 8.79 2.10 7.13
CA LYS A 374 10.14 2.19 6.57
C LYS A 374 10.30 1.25 5.39
N SER A 375 9.96 -0.04 5.53
CA SER A 375 10.08 -0.99 4.40
C SER A 375 9.14 -0.64 3.26
N PHE A 376 7.95 -0.12 3.57
CA PHE A 376 6.98 0.32 2.57
C PHE A 376 7.49 1.50 1.74
N VAL A 377 7.96 2.57 2.39
CA VAL A 377 8.51 3.75 1.69
C VAL A 377 9.78 3.38 0.92
N SER A 378 10.65 2.53 1.47
CA SER A 378 11.82 2.02 0.71
C SER A 378 11.42 1.34 -0.61
N LYS A 379 10.28 0.65 -0.66
CA LYS A 379 9.76 0.02 -1.89
C LYS A 379 9.14 1.05 -2.85
N LEU A 380 8.54 2.13 -2.33
CA LEU A 380 8.11 3.26 -3.15
C LEU A 380 9.31 4.01 -3.76
N ASP A 381 10.40 4.19 -3.02
CA ASP A 381 11.62 4.78 -3.54
C ASP A 381 12.19 3.97 -4.71
N ILE A 382 12.11 2.63 -4.64
CA ILE A 382 12.49 1.74 -5.75
C ILE A 382 11.58 1.97 -6.96
N LEU A 383 10.25 2.06 -6.73
CA LEU A 383 9.27 2.34 -7.78
C LEU A 383 9.60 3.65 -8.51
N GLU A 384 9.85 4.72 -7.75
CA GLU A 384 10.20 6.03 -8.29
C GLU A 384 11.52 6.00 -9.06
N HIS A 385 12.56 5.40 -8.48
CA HIS A 385 13.88 5.32 -9.10
C HIS A 385 13.85 4.56 -10.43
N LEU A 386 13.06 3.49 -10.49
CA LEU A 386 12.88 2.68 -11.69
C LEU A 386 11.82 3.23 -12.66
N LYS A 387 11.17 4.36 -12.31
CA LYS A 387 10.14 5.05 -13.12
C LYS A 387 9.02 4.10 -13.57
N LEU A 388 8.54 3.28 -12.64
CA LEU A 388 7.45 2.35 -12.89
C LEU A 388 6.13 3.10 -13.10
N GLN A 389 5.16 2.49 -13.79
CA GLN A 389 3.85 3.08 -14.09
C GLN A 389 3.03 3.35 -12.82
N GLY A 390 3.08 2.44 -11.85
CA GLY A 390 2.20 2.54 -10.70
C GLY A 390 2.47 1.54 -9.59
N LEU A 391 1.69 1.69 -8.52
CA LEU A 391 1.63 0.82 -7.36
C LEU A 391 0.30 0.07 -7.36
N ALA A 392 0.35 -1.24 -7.20
CA ALA A 392 -0.83 -2.09 -7.04
C ALA A 392 -0.83 -2.75 -5.65
N LEU A 393 -1.71 -2.29 -4.77
CA LEU A 393 -1.94 -2.90 -3.47
C LEU A 393 -2.90 -4.09 -3.67
N TRP A 394 -2.32 -5.29 -3.86
CA TRP A 394 -3.07 -6.46 -4.33
C TRP A 394 -4.01 -7.01 -3.26
N GLU A 395 -3.51 -7.26 -2.07
CA GLU A 395 -4.33 -7.74 -0.96
C GLU A 395 -4.37 -6.68 0.13
N VAL A 396 -5.45 -5.91 0.15
CA VAL A 396 -5.74 -4.99 1.26
C VAL A 396 -6.91 -5.53 2.07
N GLY A 397 -6.86 -6.82 2.38
CA GLY A 397 -7.63 -7.37 3.50
C GLY A 397 -7.03 -7.02 4.88
N ALA A 398 -5.88 -6.34 4.91
CA ALA A 398 -5.00 -6.27 6.07
C ALA A 398 -4.59 -4.82 6.39
N TYR A 399 -5.49 -4.07 7.04
CA TYR A 399 -5.33 -2.77 7.69
C TYR A 399 -3.86 -2.24 7.79
N PHE A 400 -3.52 -1.23 6.98
CA PHE A 400 -2.26 -0.45 7.03
C PHE A 400 -2.53 1.05 6.71
N PRO A 401 -3.31 1.75 7.55
CA PRO A 401 -3.85 3.10 7.25
C PRO A 401 -2.78 4.19 7.11
N GLU A 402 -1.64 4.02 7.76
CA GLU A 402 -0.50 4.94 7.69
C GLU A 402 0.02 5.02 6.25
N ALA A 403 0.09 3.88 5.54
CA ALA A 403 0.51 3.81 4.15
C ALA A 403 -0.44 4.57 3.22
N TRP A 404 -1.75 4.50 3.46
CA TRP A 404 -2.75 5.21 2.66
C TRP A 404 -2.64 6.72 2.80
N ARG A 405 -2.43 7.21 4.02
CA ARG A 405 -2.20 8.64 4.28
C ARG A 405 -0.92 9.11 3.62
N TYR A 406 0.15 8.34 3.75
CA TYR A 406 1.42 8.62 3.07
C TYR A 406 1.23 8.74 1.55
N LEU A 407 0.52 7.78 0.94
CA LEU A 407 0.24 7.80 -0.49
C LEU A 407 -0.56 9.04 -0.92
N CYS A 408 -1.59 9.42 -0.16
CA CYS A 408 -2.42 10.57 -0.49
C CYS A 408 -1.72 11.92 -0.33
N GLU A 409 -0.71 11.99 0.54
CA GLU A 409 0.05 13.21 0.81
C GLU A 409 1.21 13.38 -0.17
N GLU A 410 1.91 12.30 -0.50
CA GLU A 410 3.08 12.36 -1.39
C GLU A 410 2.72 12.24 -2.88
N TYR A 411 1.59 11.59 -3.21
CA TYR A 411 1.24 11.29 -4.60
C TYR A 411 -0.15 11.79 -5.00
N GLU A 412 -0.24 12.16 -6.27
CA GLU A 412 -1.48 12.45 -6.97
C GLU A 412 -1.74 11.32 -7.96
N THR A 413 -2.94 10.74 -7.90
CA THR A 413 -3.26 9.60 -8.74
C THR A 413 -3.45 10.02 -10.19
N LEU A 414 -2.81 9.31 -11.10
CA LEU A 414 -2.99 9.54 -12.53
C LEU A 414 -4.41 9.12 -12.95
N ASN A 415 -5.14 10.03 -13.59
CA ASN A 415 -6.34 9.72 -14.35
C ASN A 415 -5.90 9.47 -15.80
N GLU A 416 -5.77 8.20 -16.19
CA GLU A 416 -5.23 7.81 -17.51
C GLU A 416 -6.14 8.10 -18.71
#